data_AF-A0AAN7Z5B5-F1
#
_entry.id   AF-A0AAN7Z5B5-F1
#
_cell.length_a   1.000
_cell.length_b   1.000
_cell.length_c   1.000
_cell.angle_alpha   90.00
_cell.angle_beta   90.00
_cell.angle_gamma   90.00
#
_symmetry.space_group_name_H-M   'P 1'
#
loop_
_entity.id
_entity.type
_entity.pdbx_description
1 polymer ?
#
loop_
_entity_poly.entity_id
_entity_poly.type
_entity_poly.pdbx_seq_one_letter_code
_entity_poly.pdbx_strand_id
1 'polypeptide(L)'
;INCTFKQPTTLSRIDFQFQGGFSSRKILLQFCDQNKAVIQESILYPTDNNLLQEFNDFTSVCAHSVKIVLDDLSDMFGRVILYQLKLYTSL
;
A
#
# COMPACT_ATOMS: atom_id res chain seq x y z
N ILE A 1 -3.28 6.92 -1.54
CA ILE A 1 -2.35 7.52 -0.54
C ILE A 1 -0.99 7.67 -1.21
N ASN A 2 -0.32 8.83 -1.10
CA ASN A 2 1.02 9.02 -1.67
C ASN A 2 2.03 9.22 -0.53
N CYS A 3 3.07 8.40 -0.50
CA CYS A 3 4.15 8.47 0.49
C CYS A 3 5.46 8.81 -0.22
N THR A 4 6.04 9.97 0.09
CA THR A 4 7.34 10.39 -0.47
C THR A 4 8.44 10.13 0.54
N PHE A 5 9.55 9.55 0.09
CA PHE A 5 10.71 9.25 0.91
C PHE A 5 11.72 10.40 0.88
N LYS A 6 12.48 10.57 1.97
CA LYS A 6 13.56 11.60 2.03
C LYS A 6 14.70 11.32 1.05
N GLN A 7 14.91 10.04 0.73
CA GLN A 7 15.90 9.54 -0.21
C GLN A 7 15.32 8.33 -0.96
N PRO A 8 15.86 7.97 -2.14
CA PRO A 8 15.45 6.76 -2.84
C PRO A 8 15.54 5.54 -1.93
N THR A 9 14.43 4.80 -1.80
CA THR A 9 14.31 3.72 -0.82
C THR A 9 13.57 2.52 -1.42
N THR A 10 14.02 1.32 -1.06
CA THR A 10 13.34 0.06 -1.37
C THR A 10 12.45 -0.35 -0.19
N LEU A 11 11.18 -0.60 -0.47
CA LEU A 11 10.21 -1.04 0.54
C LEU A 11 10.34 -2.56 0.73
N SER A 12 10.41 -3.01 1.98
CA SER A 12 10.54 -4.44 2.32
C SER A 12 9.26 -5.04 2.89
N ARG A 13 8.43 -4.23 3.54
CA ARG A 13 7.14 -4.64 4.09
C ARG A 13 6.18 -3.46 4.16
N ILE A 14 4.89 -3.76 4.05
CA ILE A 14 3.82 -2.81 4.35
C ILE A 14 2.77 -3.48 5.23
N ASP A 15 2.32 -2.78 6.26
CA ASP A 15 1.23 -3.25 7.12
C ASP A 15 0.01 -2.36 6.93
N PHE A 16 -1.15 -3.00 6.82
CA PHE A 16 -2.46 -2.36 6.76
C PHE A 16 -3.35 -2.85 7.90
N GLN A 17 -4.11 -1.95 8.51
CA GLN A 17 -5.23 -2.31 9.37
C GLN A 17 -6.42 -1.41 9.05
N PHE A 18 -7.54 -1.99 8.65
CA PHE A 18 -8.80 -1.27 8.46
C PHE A 18 -9.62 -1.26 9.75
N GLN A 19 -10.47 -0.24 9.93
CA GLN A 19 -11.32 -0.11 11.13
C GLN A 19 -12.28 -1.30 11.34
N GLY A 20 -12.87 -1.78 10.25
CA GLY A 20 -13.85 -2.86 10.23
C GLY A 20 -13.53 -3.86 9.14
N GLY A 21 -14.43 -4.82 8.91
CA GLY A 21 -14.42 -5.64 7.70
C GLY A 21 -14.64 -4.71 6.51
N PHE A 22 -13.57 -4.42 5.78
CA PHE A 22 -13.59 -3.55 4.63
C PHE A 22 -12.80 -4.20 3.50
N SER A 23 -13.56 -4.70 2.53
CA SER A 23 -13.14 -5.53 1.41
C SER A 23 -12.58 -4.69 0.25
N SER A 24 -11.49 -3.93 0.44
CA SER A 24 -10.66 -3.59 -0.73
C SER A 24 -9.94 -4.87 -1.12
N ARG A 25 -10.48 -5.66 -2.05
CA ARG A 25 -9.90 -6.97 -2.38
C ARG A 25 -8.55 -6.82 -3.09
N LYS A 26 -8.16 -5.60 -3.45
CA LYS A 26 -6.98 -5.31 -4.25
C LYS A 26 -6.37 -3.97 -3.88
N ILE A 27 -5.08 -3.97 -3.56
CA ILE A 27 -4.30 -2.76 -3.34
C ILE A 27 -3.20 -2.71 -4.38
N LEU A 28 -3.06 -1.60 -5.10
CA LEU A 28 -1.92 -1.35 -5.98
C LEU A 28 -0.85 -0.55 -5.24
N LEU A 29 0.38 -1.05 -5.27
CA LEU A 29 1.58 -0.33 -4.87
C LEU A 29 2.29 0.16 -6.13
N GLN A 30 2.17 1.44 -6.43
CA GLN A 30 2.83 2.10 -7.56
C GLN A 30 4.09 2.80 -7.06
N PHE A 31 5.26 2.26 -7.38
CA PHE A 31 6.55 2.86 -7.04
C PHE A 31 6.90 3.89 -8.11
N CYS A 32 7.26 5.10 -7.67
CA CYS A 32 7.51 6.22 -8.58
C CYS A 32 8.91 6.81 -8.43
N ASP A 33 9.46 7.29 -9.55
CA ASP A 33 10.72 8.02 -9.62
C ASP A 33 10.59 9.49 -9.15
N GLN A 34 11.67 10.29 -9.27
CA GLN A 34 11.65 11.70 -8.89
C GLN A 34 10.66 12.56 -9.69
N ASN A 35 10.27 12.12 -10.89
CA ASN A 35 9.34 12.80 -11.78
C ASN A 35 7.89 12.35 -11.55
N LYS A 36 7.64 11.54 -10.52
CA LYS A 36 6.34 10.91 -10.22
C LYS A 36 5.88 9.93 -11.30
N ALA A 37 6.78 9.47 -12.18
CA ALA A 37 6.47 8.43 -13.15
C ALA A 37 6.47 7.07 -12.43
N VAL A 38 5.44 6.26 -12.69
CA VAL A 38 5.35 4.89 -12.16
C VAL A 38 6.40 4.04 -12.87
N ILE A 39 7.34 3.48 -12.11
CA ILE A 39 8.45 2.64 -12.62
C ILE A 39 8.27 1.16 -12.28
N GLN A 40 7.41 0.85 -11.30
CA GLN A 40 7.04 -0.51 -10.93
C GLN A 40 5.64 -0.49 -10.30
N GLU A 41 4.88 -1.55 -10.51
CA GLU A 41 3.60 -1.78 -9.84
C GLU A 41 3.60 -3.17 -9.18
N SER A 42 3.05 -3.27 -7.98
CA SER A 42 2.73 -4.55 -7.33
C SER A 42 1.29 -4.54 -6.84
N ILE A 43 0.73 -5.74 -6.69
CA ILE A 43 -0.65 -5.94 -6.26
C ILE A 43 -0.65 -6.71 -4.95
N LEU A 44 -1.43 -6.25 -3.97
CA LEU A 44 -1.70 -6.94 -2.72
C LEU A 44 -3.17 -7.32 -2.64
N TYR A 45 -3.45 -8.45 -1.98
CA TYR A 45 -4.79 -8.98 -1.80
C TYR A 45 -5.09 -9.12 -0.31
N PRO A 46 -5.60 -8.08 0.35
CA PRO A 46 -5.94 -8.18 1.77
C PRO A 46 -7.21 -9.02 1.97
N THR A 47 -7.27 -9.65 3.13
CA THR A 47 -8.42 -10.40 3.62
C THR A 47 -9.46 -9.43 4.18
N ASP A 48 -10.74 -9.75 4.04
CA ASP A 48 -11.83 -8.96 4.60
C ASP A 48 -11.95 -9.17 6.12
N ASN A 49 -11.10 -8.49 6.87
CA ASN A 49 -11.14 -8.42 8.32
C ASN A 49 -10.49 -7.12 8.82
N ASN A 50 -10.59 -6.87 10.13
CA ASN A 50 -10.03 -5.69 10.79
C ASN A 50 -8.71 -5.98 11.54
N LEU A 51 -8.08 -7.12 11.26
CA LEU A 51 -6.79 -7.47 11.85
C LEU A 51 -5.67 -6.68 11.14
N LEU A 52 -4.53 -6.54 11.80
CA LEU A 52 -3.31 -6.07 11.16
C LEU A 52 -2.88 -7.12 10.13
N GLN A 53 -2.71 -6.69 8.88
CA GLN A 53 -2.29 -7.54 7.77
C GLN A 53 -0.93 -7.05 7.28
N GLU A 54 0.02 -7.98 7.22
CA GLU A 54 1.40 -7.71 6.83
C GLU A 54 1.64 -8.28 5.43
N PHE A 55 2.24 -7.48 4.55
CA PHE A 55 2.63 -7.90 3.21
C PHE A 55 4.12 -7.66 3.03
N ASN A 56 4.85 -8.68 2.63
CA ASN A 56 6.27 -8.65 2.32
C ASN A 56 6.60 -9.40 1.02
N ASP A 57 5.59 -9.97 0.36
CA ASP A 57 5.65 -10.76 -0.86
C ASP A 57 5.27 -9.95 -2.10
N PHE A 58 5.86 -8.77 -2.25
CA PHE A 58 5.65 -7.90 -3.40
C PHE A 58 6.97 -7.47 -4.04
N THR A 59 6.93 -7.16 -5.33
CA THR A 59 8.11 -6.69 -6.06
C THR A 59 8.31 -5.21 -5.82
N SER A 60 9.29 -4.86 -4.98
CA SER A 60 9.72 -3.49 -4.76
C SER A 60 10.92 -3.11 -5.61
N VAL A 61 11.04 -1.81 -5.88
CA VAL A 61 12.22 -1.19 -6.51
C VAL A 61 12.63 0.02 -5.68
N CYS A 62 13.90 0.41 -5.79
CA CYS A 62 14.36 1.65 -5.18
C CYS A 62 13.63 2.84 -5.83
N ALA A 63 12.82 3.56 -5.04
CA ALA A 63 11.90 4.58 -5.55
C ALA A 63 11.91 5.82 -4.65
N HIS A 64 11.46 6.96 -5.21
CA HIS A 64 11.35 8.22 -4.48
C HIS A 64 10.02 8.35 -3.74
N SER A 65 8.99 7.65 -4.21
CA SER A 65 7.69 7.59 -3.57
C SER A 65 6.97 6.29 -3.88
N VAL A 66 5.99 5.96 -3.06
CA VAL A 66 5.01 4.91 -3.34
C VAL A 66 3.61 5.51 -3.28
N LYS A 67 2.83 5.25 -4.31
CA LYS A 67 1.41 5.54 -4.40
C LYS A 67 0.63 4.26 -4.14
N ILE A 68 -0.13 4.27 -3.06
CA ILE A 68 -1.00 3.18 -2.64
C ILE A 68 -2.41 3.49 -3.15
N VAL A 69 -2.93 2.64 -4.03
CA VAL A 69 -4.29 2.74 -4.57
C VAL A 69 -5.11 1.60 -4.01
N LEU A 70 -6.16 1.94 -3.26
CA LEU A 70 -7.17 0.96 -2.87
C LEU A 70 -8.10 0.78 -4.06
N ASP A 71 -8.08 -0.40 -4.66
CA ASP A 71 -8.86 -0.79 -5.83
C ASP A 71 -9.91 -1.82 -5.40
N ASP A 72 -10.92 -2.06 -6.25
CA ASP A 72 -12.02 -2.99 -5.99
C ASP A 72 -12.63 -2.82 -4.58
N LEU A 73 -13.11 -1.60 -4.29
CA LEU A 73 -13.76 -1.27 -3.04
C LEU A 73 -15.17 -1.86 -3.04
N SER A 74 -15.43 -2.83 -2.15
CA SER A 74 -16.76 -3.44 -2.02
C SER A 74 -17.75 -2.61 -1.20
N ASP A 75 -17.32 -1.50 -0.58
CA ASP A 75 -18.20 -0.69 0.25
C ASP A 75 -19.08 0.22 -0.59
N MET A 76 -20.37 -0.11 -0.56
CA MET A 76 -21.44 0.59 -1.24
C MET A 76 -22.09 1.68 -0.37
N PHE A 77 -21.67 1.85 0.90
CA PHE A 77 -22.39 2.66 1.90
C PHE A 77 -21.55 3.65 2.73
N GLY A 78 -20.22 3.62 2.70
CA GLY A 78 -19.41 4.80 2.98
C GLY A 78 -18.21 4.65 3.93
N ARG A 79 -17.19 5.45 3.61
CA ARG A 79 -15.92 5.74 4.32
C ARG A 79 -15.01 4.53 4.52
N VAL A 80 -13.88 4.58 3.81
CA VAL A 80 -12.73 3.71 4.08
C VAL A 80 -11.88 4.34 5.19
N ILE A 81 -11.73 3.64 6.31
CA ILE A 81 -10.90 4.11 7.43
C ILE A 81 -9.74 3.14 7.63
N LEU A 82 -8.53 3.65 7.40
CA LEU A 82 -7.28 2.94 7.65
C LEU A 82 -6.74 3.34 9.02
N TYR A 83 -6.76 2.39 9.96
CA TYR A 83 -6.28 2.56 11.34
C TYR A 83 -4.76 2.56 11.43
N GLN A 84 -4.12 1.61 10.74
CA GLN A 84 -2.66 1.52 10.68
C GLN A 84 -2.20 1.43 9.24
N LEU A 85 -1.19 2.26 8.94
CA LEU A 85 -0.38 2.17 7.74
C LEU A 85 1.07 2.26 8.18
N LYS A 86 1.82 1.17 8.01
CA LYS A 86 3.25 1.13 8.35
C LYS A 86 4.04 0.72 7.13
N LEU A 87 5.09 1.46 6.81
CA LEU A 87 6.00 1.18 5.71
C LEU A 87 7.35 0.84 6.32
N TYR A 88 7.92 -0.30 5.93
CA TYR A 88 9.24 -0.73 6.37
C TYR A 88 10.16 -0.81 5.16
N THR A 89 11.40 -0.41 5.38
CA THR A 89 12.40 -0.29 4.34
C THR A 89 13.56 -1.20 4.68
N SER A 90 14.21 -1.76 3.66
CA SER A 90 15.49 -2.43 3.86
C SER A 90 16.55 -1.39 4.24
N LEU A 91 17.41 -1.70 5.20
CA LEU A 91 18.62 -0.92 5.49
C LEU A 91 19.64 -1.05 4.36
#